data_AF-A0A5C3MVH4-F1
#
_entry.id   AF-A0A5C3MVH4-F1
#
_cell.length_a   1.000
_cell.length_b   1.000
_cell.length_c   1.000
_cell.angle_alpha   90.00
_cell.angle_beta   90.00
_cell.angle_gamma   90.00
#
_symmetry.space_group_name_H-M   'P 1'
#
loop_
_entity.id
_entity.type
_entity.pdbx_description
1 polymer ?
#
loop_
_entity_poly.entity_id
_entity_poly.type
_entity_poly.pdbx_seq_one_letter_code
_entity_poly.pdbx_strand_id
1 'polypeptide(L)'
;MITDPDVVEALEPELAPTLRPWLLLRRGDVIRDACHPAVQLGIHYLENDFADALSAPHNEQFHEQLRRQLICKALLGHPDPWETAEFKAFKEGFDIQLRSSNNGPITVVKALLEKIKPPEVRAFVATLYDLELKDVEDVLHVLLWDVDELDQSAESLLFHKVFRVRFTQFLGCAGIPTVEAALRGGLAPMQEVAHGLVSHDPLLRAKTFLLASTCSRLRPVSSPREIKIQLSVNGANPTDVGKEIVFRMCFRKVMIYITPWLKNILVEDTHSPDEDTVFDAWLYQQLVVCMQGFTQQ
;
A
#
# COMPACT_ATOMS: atom_id res chain seq x y z
N MET A 1 10.43 17.07 -14.81
CA MET A 1 9.58 16.57 -13.71
C MET A 1 9.84 15.10 -13.38
N ILE A 2 10.16 14.22 -14.34
CA ILE A 2 10.67 12.85 -14.06
C ILE A 2 12.20 12.75 -14.22
N THR A 3 12.82 13.76 -14.82
CA THR A 3 14.28 13.83 -15.01
C THR A 3 15.05 14.29 -13.76
N ASP A 4 14.32 14.64 -12.70
CA ASP A 4 14.87 15.12 -11.43
C ASP A 4 15.46 13.93 -10.65
N PRO A 5 16.74 13.96 -10.25
CA PRO A 5 17.38 12.83 -9.56
C PRO A 5 16.62 12.38 -8.30
N ASP A 6 16.06 13.34 -7.55
CA ASP A 6 15.32 13.04 -6.32
C ASP A 6 14.00 12.31 -6.62
N VAL A 7 13.40 12.57 -7.79
CA VAL A 7 12.19 11.88 -8.25
C VAL A 7 12.52 10.47 -8.75
N VAL A 8 13.65 10.30 -9.44
CA VAL A 8 14.11 8.98 -9.88
C VAL A 8 14.48 8.12 -8.67
N GLU A 9 15.14 8.69 -7.66
CA GLU A 9 15.49 8.01 -6.41
C GLU A 9 14.26 7.62 -5.57
N ALA A 10 13.21 8.45 -5.59
CA ALA A 10 11.94 8.12 -4.94
C ALA A 10 11.13 7.05 -5.69
N LEU A 11 11.19 7.01 -7.02
CA LEU A 11 10.44 6.04 -7.84
C LEU A 11 11.13 4.69 -7.93
N GLU A 12 12.45 4.67 -8.09
CA GLU A 12 13.26 3.47 -8.31
C GLU A 12 14.59 3.57 -7.54
N PRO A 13 14.58 3.31 -6.22
CA PRO A 13 15.75 3.48 -5.35
C PRO A 13 16.91 2.53 -5.69
N GLU A 14 16.63 1.38 -6.31
CA GLU A 14 17.66 0.43 -6.76
C GLU A 14 18.31 0.86 -8.08
N LEU A 15 17.57 1.54 -8.96
CA LEU A 15 18.05 2.00 -10.26
C LEU A 15 18.75 3.36 -10.17
N ALA A 16 18.34 4.21 -9.23
CA ALA A 16 18.88 5.56 -9.08
C ALA A 16 20.40 5.63 -8.87
N PRO A 17 21.04 4.76 -8.06
CA PRO A 17 22.51 4.70 -7.97
C PRO A 17 23.19 4.41 -9.30
N THR A 18 22.59 3.55 -10.12
CA THR A 18 23.11 3.18 -11.45
C THR A 18 23.00 4.35 -12.43
N LEU A 19 21.93 5.14 -12.36
CA LEU A 19 21.73 6.32 -13.21
C LEU A 19 22.47 7.56 -12.72
N ARG A 20 22.94 7.57 -11.46
CA ARG A 20 23.58 8.72 -10.80
C ARG A 20 24.74 9.35 -11.60
N PRO A 21 25.66 8.58 -12.22
CA PRO A 21 26.74 9.15 -13.03
C PRO A 21 26.23 10.00 -14.21
N TRP A 22 25.06 9.67 -14.75
CA TRP A 22 24.41 10.45 -15.81
C TRP A 22 23.57 11.60 -15.25
N LEU A 23 22.87 11.39 -14.13
CA LEU A 23 22.01 12.40 -13.51
C LEU A 23 22.80 13.59 -12.95
N LEU A 24 24.07 13.39 -12.61
CA LEU A 24 24.98 14.43 -12.10
C LEU A 24 25.74 15.18 -13.19
N LEU A 25 25.70 14.71 -14.45
CA LEU A 25 26.35 15.38 -15.56
C LEU A 25 25.73 16.77 -15.77
N ARG A 26 26.61 17.77 -15.82
CA ARG A 26 26.25 19.13 -16.17
C ARG A 26 26.56 19.38 -17.63
N ARG A 27 25.89 20.39 -18.18
CA ARG A 27 25.98 20.81 -19.58
C ARG A 27 27.41 21.14 -20.04
N GLY A 28 28.23 21.64 -19.11
CA GLY A 28 29.62 22.01 -19.39
C GLY A 28 30.62 20.88 -19.19
N ASP A 29 30.17 19.71 -18.71
CA ASP A 29 31.05 18.59 -18.45
C ASP A 29 31.40 17.91 -19.78
N VAL A 30 32.69 17.73 -20.00
CA VAL A 30 33.23 17.11 -21.20
C VAL A 30 33.83 15.77 -20.82
N ILE A 31 33.29 14.70 -21.37
CA ILE A 31 33.78 13.35 -21.14
C ILE A 31 34.58 12.90 -22.35
N ARG A 32 35.87 12.67 -22.16
CA ARG A 32 36.78 12.20 -23.22
C ARG A 32 37.10 10.71 -23.14
N ASP A 33 36.69 10.07 -22.06
CA ASP A 33 36.92 8.65 -21.82
C ASP A 33 35.68 7.84 -22.19
N ALA A 34 35.81 6.95 -23.16
CA ALA A 34 34.74 6.05 -23.58
C ALA A 34 34.35 5.04 -22.48
N CYS A 35 35.25 4.76 -21.52
CA CYS A 35 34.98 3.91 -20.37
C CYS A 35 34.28 4.66 -19.22
N HIS A 36 33.99 5.96 -19.37
CA HIS A 36 33.31 6.72 -18.33
C HIS A 36 31.91 6.13 -18.04
N PRO A 37 31.52 5.96 -16.77
CA PRO A 37 30.25 5.31 -16.40
C PRO A 37 29.02 5.90 -17.09
N ALA A 38 29.00 7.21 -17.31
CA ALA A 38 27.92 7.85 -18.07
C ALA A 38 27.86 7.40 -19.54
N VAL A 39 29.00 7.34 -20.25
CA VAL A 39 29.04 6.87 -21.65
C VAL A 39 28.58 5.41 -21.73
N GLN A 40 29.01 4.58 -20.78
CA GLN A 40 28.59 3.18 -20.67
C GLN A 40 27.08 3.02 -20.44
N LEU A 41 26.45 3.90 -19.66
CA LEU A 41 24.98 3.91 -19.50
C LEU A 41 24.27 4.29 -20.79
N GLY A 42 24.80 5.25 -21.55
CA GLY A 42 24.28 5.62 -22.85
C GLY A 42 24.33 4.46 -23.85
N ILE A 43 25.47 3.76 -23.90
CA ILE A 43 25.62 2.54 -24.72
C ILE A 43 24.66 1.45 -24.26
N HIS A 44 24.56 1.22 -22.95
CA HIS A 44 23.75 0.15 -22.38
C HIS A 44 22.24 0.35 -22.60
N TYR A 45 21.72 1.56 -22.38
CA TYR A 45 20.28 1.81 -22.45
C TYR A 45 19.82 2.25 -23.85
N LEU A 46 20.55 3.16 -24.49
CA LEU A 46 20.13 3.74 -25.76
C LEU A 46 20.78 3.08 -26.97
N GLU A 47 21.62 2.05 -26.75
CA GLU A 47 22.30 1.28 -27.81
C GLU A 47 23.08 2.16 -28.79
N ASN A 48 23.53 3.33 -28.32
CA ASN A 48 24.25 4.33 -29.10
C ASN A 48 25.54 4.72 -28.37
N ASP A 49 26.63 4.82 -29.13
CA ASP A 49 27.89 5.35 -28.61
C ASP A 49 27.85 6.88 -28.61
N PHE A 50 27.79 7.47 -27.41
CA PHE A 50 27.79 8.91 -27.22
C PHE A 50 29.16 9.48 -26.90
N ALA A 51 30.24 8.70 -26.99
CA ALA A 51 31.60 9.16 -26.69
C ALA A 51 31.94 10.44 -27.49
N ASP A 52 31.65 10.46 -28.79
CA ASP A 52 31.86 11.64 -29.64
C ASP A 52 30.92 12.79 -29.27
N ALA A 53 29.66 12.51 -28.95
CA ALA A 53 28.65 13.52 -28.61
C ALA A 53 28.89 14.21 -27.26
N LEU A 54 29.56 13.53 -26.32
CA LEU A 54 29.91 14.03 -24.99
C LEU A 54 31.36 14.57 -24.91
N SER A 55 32.14 14.40 -25.98
CA SER A 55 33.53 14.86 -26.09
C SER A 55 33.67 16.37 -26.26
N ALA A 56 32.55 17.08 -26.46
CA ALA A 56 32.49 18.52 -26.62
C ALA A 56 31.32 19.14 -25.82
N PRO A 57 31.40 20.44 -25.47
CA PRO A 57 30.26 21.16 -24.92
C PRO A 57 29.10 21.10 -25.92
N HIS A 58 27.95 20.67 -25.46
CA HIS A 58 26.76 20.47 -26.28
C HIS A 58 25.64 21.41 -25.84
N ASN A 59 24.69 21.66 -26.75
CA ASN A 59 23.61 22.59 -26.47
C ASN A 59 22.64 22.04 -25.41
N GLU A 60 21.95 22.94 -24.71
CA GLU A 60 21.04 22.61 -23.61
C GLU A 60 19.92 21.66 -24.05
N GLN A 61 19.35 21.88 -25.23
CA GLN A 61 18.26 21.05 -25.76
C GLN A 61 18.70 19.60 -25.99
N PHE A 62 19.89 19.40 -26.53
CA PHE A 62 20.48 18.08 -26.78
C PHE A 62 20.78 17.36 -25.47
N HIS A 63 21.35 18.07 -24.48
CA HIS A 63 21.61 17.51 -23.15
C HIS A 63 20.32 17.01 -22.49
N GLU A 64 19.29 17.86 -22.45
CA GLU A 64 18.01 17.52 -21.81
C GLU A 64 17.26 16.43 -22.58
N GLN A 65 17.35 16.40 -23.92
CA GLN A 65 16.75 15.36 -24.74
C GLN A 65 17.39 13.99 -24.46
N LEU A 66 18.72 13.91 -24.46
CA LEU A 66 19.44 12.67 -24.13
C LEU A 66 19.15 12.21 -22.70
N ARG A 67 19.18 13.13 -21.74
CA ARG A 67 18.84 12.86 -20.34
C ARG A 67 17.43 12.27 -20.22
N ARG A 68 16.44 12.87 -20.89
CA ARG A 68 15.06 12.34 -20.91
C ARG A 68 15.02 10.95 -21.52
N GLN A 69 15.65 10.73 -22.67
CA GLN A 69 15.62 9.43 -23.34
C GLN A 69 16.22 8.32 -22.49
N LEU A 70 17.37 8.58 -21.86
CA LEU A 70 18.05 7.60 -21.03
C LEU A 70 17.22 7.24 -19.79
N ILE A 71 16.67 8.25 -19.10
CA ILE A 71 15.81 8.02 -17.92
C ILE A 71 14.53 7.27 -18.32
N CYS A 72 13.88 7.67 -19.41
CA CYS A 72 12.70 6.98 -19.90
C CYS A 72 13.00 5.54 -20.31
N LYS A 73 14.11 5.29 -20.98
CA LYS A 73 14.52 3.95 -21.39
C LYS A 73 14.84 3.06 -20.20
N ALA A 74 15.50 3.60 -19.19
CA ALA A 74 15.84 2.88 -17.97
C ALA A 74 14.62 2.58 -17.09
N LEU A 75 13.69 3.53 -16.95
CA LEU A 75 12.50 3.36 -16.10
C LEU A 75 11.35 2.64 -16.79
N LEU A 76 11.13 2.92 -18.08
CA LEU A 76 9.91 2.53 -18.81
C LEU A 76 10.21 1.62 -20.01
N GLY A 77 11.47 1.20 -20.20
CA GLY A 77 11.87 0.33 -21.30
C GLY A 77 11.83 0.97 -22.69
N HIS A 78 11.43 2.23 -22.80
CA HIS A 78 11.25 2.96 -24.06
C HIS A 78 11.89 4.36 -24.02
N PRO A 79 12.60 4.83 -25.06
CA PRO A 79 13.29 6.12 -25.04
C PRO A 79 12.32 7.31 -25.16
N ASP A 80 11.13 7.11 -25.72
CA ASP A 80 10.08 8.13 -25.76
C ASP A 80 8.68 7.54 -25.49
N PRO A 81 8.40 7.15 -24.23
CA PRO A 81 7.18 6.43 -23.87
C PRO A 81 5.95 7.34 -24.00
N TRP A 82 6.14 8.65 -23.92
CA TRP A 82 5.06 9.64 -23.93
C TRP A 82 4.27 9.66 -25.24
N GLU A 83 4.89 9.21 -26.33
CA GLU A 83 4.27 9.15 -27.64
C GLU A 83 3.64 7.80 -27.98
N THR A 84 3.80 6.78 -27.14
CA THR A 84 3.23 5.45 -27.39
C THR A 84 1.71 5.47 -27.20
N ALA A 85 1.03 4.54 -27.87
CA ALA A 85 -0.43 4.45 -27.81
C ALA A 85 -0.91 4.12 -26.39
N GLU A 86 -0.15 3.29 -25.67
CA GLU A 86 -0.43 2.86 -24.30
C GLU A 86 -0.36 4.03 -23.33
N PHE A 87 0.67 4.87 -23.45
CA PHE A 87 0.82 6.03 -22.58
C PHE A 87 -0.25 7.10 -22.86
N LYS A 88 -0.59 7.30 -24.14
CA LYS A 88 -1.68 8.20 -24.53
C LYS A 88 -3.03 7.75 -23.95
N ALA A 89 -3.34 6.46 -24.05
CA ALA A 89 -4.54 5.89 -23.44
C ALA A 89 -4.54 6.00 -21.90
N PHE A 90 -3.40 5.74 -21.25
CA PHE A 90 -3.25 5.92 -19.80
C PHE A 90 -3.49 7.37 -19.39
N LYS A 91 -2.89 8.33 -20.10
CA LYS A 91 -3.06 9.77 -19.85
C LYS A 91 -4.53 10.19 -19.99
N GLU A 92 -5.22 9.72 -21.03
CA GLU A 92 -6.65 9.98 -21.24
C GLU A 92 -7.50 9.40 -20.09
N GLY A 93 -7.19 8.20 -19.61
CA GLY A 93 -7.87 7.59 -18.47
C GLY A 93 -7.60 8.30 -17.14
N PHE A 94 -6.41 8.86 -16.96
CA PHE A 94 -6.01 9.57 -15.74
C PHE A 94 -6.57 11.00 -15.67
N ASP A 95 -6.76 11.67 -16.81
CA ASP A 95 -7.22 13.07 -16.89
C ASP A 95 -8.75 13.21 -16.74
N ILE A 96 -9.27 12.66 -15.64
CA ILE A 96 -10.70 12.60 -15.33
C ILE A 96 -11.27 14.02 -15.19
N GLN A 97 -12.44 14.27 -15.77
CA GLN A 97 -13.16 15.54 -15.58
C GLN A 97 -13.71 15.61 -14.14
N LEU A 98 -13.26 16.62 -13.40
CA LEU A 98 -13.82 16.99 -12.11
C LEU A 98 -15.12 17.77 -12.33
N ARG A 99 -15.99 17.79 -11.31
CA ARG A 99 -17.30 18.48 -11.40
C ARG A 99 -17.11 19.90 -11.93
N SER A 100 -17.80 20.17 -13.04
CA SER A 100 -17.75 21.44 -13.75
C SER A 100 -18.05 22.60 -12.80
N SER A 101 -17.08 23.49 -12.62
CA SER A 101 -17.31 24.82 -12.06
C SER A 101 -17.74 25.72 -13.21
N ASN A 102 -18.40 26.85 -12.92
CA ASN A 102 -18.92 27.80 -13.90
C ASN A 102 -17.87 28.36 -14.90
N ASN A 103 -16.58 27.99 -14.78
CA ASN A 103 -15.46 28.38 -15.62
C ASN A 103 -14.97 27.28 -16.61
N GLY A 104 -15.75 26.23 -16.84
CA GLY A 104 -15.45 25.16 -17.82
C GLY A 104 -14.95 23.85 -17.21
N PRO A 105 -14.68 22.81 -18.02
CA PRO A 105 -14.25 21.51 -17.53
C PRO A 105 -12.86 21.64 -16.87
N ILE A 106 -12.80 21.33 -15.58
CA ILE A 106 -11.55 21.18 -14.83
C ILE A 106 -11.22 19.69 -14.84
N THR A 107 -10.02 19.32 -15.27
CA THR A 107 -9.56 17.94 -15.21
C THR A 107 -8.65 17.73 -14.00
N VAL A 108 -8.42 16.47 -13.59
CA VAL A 108 -7.50 16.12 -12.50
C VAL A 108 -6.11 16.71 -12.77
N VAL A 109 -5.57 16.54 -13.97
CA VAL A 109 -4.22 17.05 -14.29
C VAL A 109 -4.17 18.57 -14.25
N LYS A 110 -5.19 19.25 -14.79
CA LYS A 110 -5.28 20.71 -14.74
C LYS A 110 -5.36 21.22 -13.30
N ALA A 111 -6.16 20.58 -12.45
CA ALA A 111 -6.27 20.94 -11.04
C ALA A 111 -4.96 20.73 -10.28
N LEU A 112 -4.23 19.64 -10.56
CA LEU A 112 -2.91 19.38 -9.96
C LEU A 112 -1.90 20.44 -10.42
N LEU A 113 -1.83 20.77 -11.71
CA LEU A 113 -0.87 21.73 -12.25
C LEU A 113 -1.16 23.19 -11.83
N GLU A 114 -2.44 23.56 -11.67
CA GLU A 114 -2.84 24.93 -11.30
C GLU A 114 -2.75 25.18 -9.78
N LYS A 115 -2.94 24.16 -8.95
CA LYS A 115 -3.05 24.34 -7.49
C LYS A 115 -1.86 23.85 -6.69
N ILE A 116 -1.00 23.01 -7.25
CA ILE A 116 0.02 22.29 -6.50
C ILE A 116 1.41 22.72 -6.97
N LYS A 117 2.26 23.17 -6.05
CA LYS A 117 3.64 23.54 -6.37
C LYS A 117 4.43 22.30 -6.80
N PRO A 118 5.45 22.40 -7.66
CA PRO A 118 6.27 21.26 -8.09
C PRO A 118 6.74 20.28 -6.98
N PRO A 119 7.16 20.71 -5.77
CA PRO A 119 7.48 19.78 -4.68
C PRO A 119 6.27 18.99 -4.15
N GLU A 120 5.08 19.57 -4.14
CA GLU A 120 3.86 18.91 -3.67
C GLU A 120 3.33 17.93 -4.73
N VAL A 121 3.55 18.19 -6.03
CA VAL A 121 3.29 17.20 -7.10
C VAL A 121 4.24 16.01 -6.99
N ARG A 122 5.51 16.25 -6.62
CA ARG A 122 6.48 15.18 -6.34
C ARG A 122 6.05 14.34 -5.14
N ALA A 123 5.60 14.96 -4.05
CA ALA A 123 5.04 14.26 -2.91
C ALA A 123 3.78 13.45 -3.30
N PHE A 124 2.89 14.03 -4.10
CA PHE A 124 1.69 13.35 -4.60
C PHE A 124 2.04 12.11 -5.45
N VAL A 125 2.96 12.26 -6.41
CA VAL A 125 3.43 11.13 -7.22
C VAL A 125 4.13 10.10 -6.34
N ALA A 126 5.04 10.49 -5.45
CA ALA A 126 5.68 9.57 -4.52
C ALA A 126 4.66 8.82 -3.65
N THR A 127 3.59 9.48 -3.19
CA THR A 127 2.49 8.80 -2.48
C THR A 127 1.65 7.87 -3.33
N LEU A 128 1.68 7.96 -4.67
CA LEU A 128 1.02 6.98 -5.54
C LEU A 128 1.84 5.68 -5.66
N TYR A 129 3.16 5.75 -5.47
CA TYR A 129 4.08 4.62 -5.64
C TYR A 129 4.60 4.05 -4.31
N ASP A 130 4.70 4.84 -3.24
CA ASP A 130 5.09 4.39 -1.89
C ASP A 130 3.86 3.95 -1.07
N LEU A 131 3.08 3.04 -1.66
CA LEU A 131 1.87 2.51 -1.05
C LEU A 131 2.04 1.10 -0.49
N GLU A 132 3.25 0.55 -0.53
CA GLU A 132 3.50 -0.72 0.13
C GLU A 132 3.39 -0.57 1.64
N LEU A 133 2.78 -1.57 2.28
CA LEU A 133 2.74 -1.67 3.73
C LEU A 133 4.13 -2.05 4.23
N LYS A 134 4.76 -1.18 5.04
CA LYS A 134 6.12 -1.39 5.56
C LYS A 134 6.12 -1.81 7.02
N ASP A 135 5.13 -1.33 7.77
CA ASP A 135 5.00 -1.60 9.19
C ASP A 135 3.54 -1.86 9.56
N VAL A 136 3.31 -2.56 10.67
CA VAL A 136 1.99 -2.74 11.26
C VAL A 136 1.42 -1.42 11.76
N GLU A 137 2.28 -0.49 12.20
CA GLU A 137 1.89 0.85 12.60
C GLU A 137 1.19 1.63 11.49
N ASP A 138 1.55 1.38 10.22
CA ASP A 138 0.86 1.97 9.05
C ASP A 138 -0.64 1.60 9.03
N VAL A 139 -1.02 0.45 9.58
CA VAL A 139 -2.43 0.04 9.75
C VAL A 139 -3.02 0.60 11.03
N LEU A 140 -2.32 0.48 12.16
CA LEU A 140 -2.85 0.86 13.47
C LEU A 140 -3.22 2.34 13.56
N HIS A 141 -2.46 3.21 12.90
CA HIS A 141 -2.70 4.66 12.88
C HIS A 141 -4.01 5.05 12.17
N VAL A 142 -4.54 4.18 11.31
CA VAL A 142 -5.75 4.46 10.53
C VAL A 142 -7.02 3.82 11.12
N LEU A 143 -6.92 3.14 12.27
CA LEU A 143 -8.07 2.52 12.92
C LEU A 143 -8.83 3.54 13.79
N LEU A 144 -10.14 3.62 13.60
CA LEU A 144 -11.07 4.34 14.48
C LEU A 144 -11.85 3.33 15.32
N TRP A 145 -11.57 3.30 16.62
CA TRP A 145 -12.32 2.48 17.57
C TRP A 145 -13.57 3.21 18.01
N ASP A 146 -14.73 2.63 17.71
CA ASP A 146 -16.04 3.12 18.13
C ASP A 146 -16.68 2.14 19.12
N VAL A 147 -17.23 2.70 20.19
CA VAL A 147 -17.95 1.95 21.22
C VAL A 147 -19.40 2.35 21.07
N ASP A 148 -20.30 1.37 20.92
CA ASP A 148 -21.72 1.67 20.86
C ASP A 148 -22.15 2.42 22.12
N GLU A 149 -22.87 3.54 21.98
CA GLU A 149 -23.27 4.40 23.10
C GLU A 149 -24.16 3.65 24.12
N LEU A 150 -24.81 2.57 23.66
CA LEU A 150 -25.63 1.69 24.48
C LEU A 150 -24.82 0.68 25.30
N ASP A 151 -23.52 0.50 25.00
CA ASP A 151 -22.63 -0.50 25.61
C ASP A 151 -21.61 0.12 26.58
N GLN A 152 -22.08 0.99 27.50
CA GLN A 152 -21.23 1.69 28.48
C GLN A 152 -21.04 0.95 29.82
N SER A 153 -21.45 -0.32 29.92
CA SER A 153 -21.23 -1.08 31.15
C SER A 153 -19.72 -1.26 31.43
N ALA A 154 -19.32 -1.34 32.69
CA ALA A 154 -17.91 -1.55 33.06
C ALA A 154 -17.33 -2.85 32.47
N GLU A 155 -18.16 -3.90 32.38
CA GLU A 155 -17.81 -5.17 31.74
C GLU A 155 -17.62 -4.99 30.22
N SER A 156 -18.55 -4.31 29.54
CA SER A 156 -18.43 -4.01 28.11
C SER A 156 -17.14 -3.24 27.82
N LEU A 157 -16.86 -2.18 28.57
CA LEU A 157 -15.64 -1.38 28.41
C LEU A 157 -14.35 -2.21 28.64
N LEU A 158 -14.38 -3.18 29.54
CA LEU A 158 -13.26 -4.10 29.75
C LEU A 158 -13.03 -4.98 28.52
N PHE A 159 -14.09 -5.60 27.99
CA PHE A 159 -13.98 -6.42 26.78
C PHE A 159 -13.52 -5.63 25.56
N HIS A 160 -13.95 -4.38 25.40
CA HIS A 160 -13.43 -3.51 24.35
C HIS A 160 -11.93 -3.26 24.46
N LYS A 161 -11.42 -3.04 25.69
CA LYS A 161 -9.99 -2.86 25.93
C LYS A 161 -9.20 -4.13 25.62
N VAL A 162 -9.67 -5.28 26.12
CA VAL A 162 -9.03 -6.58 25.88
C VAL A 162 -9.02 -6.92 24.39
N PHE A 163 -10.16 -6.74 23.71
CA PHE A 163 -10.27 -6.95 22.27
C PHE A 163 -9.26 -6.09 21.52
N ARG A 164 -9.19 -4.79 21.82
CA ARG A 164 -8.24 -3.88 21.17
C ARG A 164 -6.79 -4.32 21.35
N VAL A 165 -6.41 -4.75 22.55
CA VAL A 165 -5.05 -5.26 22.83
C VAL A 165 -4.78 -6.52 22.00
N ARG A 166 -5.68 -7.50 22.03
CA ARG A 166 -5.56 -8.75 21.26
C ARG A 166 -5.50 -8.50 19.75
N PHE A 167 -6.33 -7.59 19.26
CA PHE A 167 -6.35 -7.21 17.84
C PHE A 167 -5.03 -6.54 17.40
N THR A 168 -4.49 -5.63 18.22
CA THR A 168 -3.19 -5.01 17.94
C THR A 168 -2.06 -6.05 17.95
N GLN A 169 -2.07 -6.98 18.90
CA GLN A 169 -1.11 -8.09 18.94
C GLN A 169 -1.22 -8.98 17.69
N PHE A 170 -2.44 -9.36 17.32
CA PHE A 170 -2.70 -10.16 16.12
C PHE A 170 -2.08 -9.54 14.86
N LEU A 171 -2.27 -8.23 14.65
CA LEU A 171 -1.69 -7.55 13.48
C LEU A 171 -0.15 -7.53 13.51
N GLY A 172 0.45 -7.57 14.70
CA GLY A 172 1.89 -7.60 14.95
C GLY A 172 2.56 -8.97 14.71
N CYS A 173 1.78 -10.05 14.75
CA CYS A 173 2.31 -11.40 14.62
C CYS A 173 2.57 -11.78 13.14
N ALA A 174 3.63 -12.56 12.93
CA ALA A 174 4.01 -13.03 11.60
C ALA A 174 3.19 -14.25 11.15
N GLY A 175 2.98 -14.36 9.84
CA GLY A 175 2.45 -15.57 9.21
C GLY A 175 1.03 -15.96 9.63
N ILE A 176 0.66 -17.20 9.30
CA ILE A 176 -0.67 -17.78 9.58
C ILE A 176 -0.68 -18.30 11.02
N PRO A 177 -1.79 -18.11 11.78
CA PRO A 177 -1.90 -18.72 13.10
C PRO A 177 -1.79 -20.25 13.07
N THR A 178 -1.20 -20.84 14.11
CA THR A 178 -0.96 -22.28 14.19
C THR A 178 -2.25 -23.12 14.16
N VAL A 179 -2.16 -24.33 13.58
CA VAL A 179 -3.26 -25.31 13.58
C VAL A 179 -3.69 -25.68 15.01
N GLU A 180 -2.76 -25.71 15.96
CA GLU A 180 -3.04 -25.97 17.37
C GLU A 180 -3.99 -24.94 17.96
N ALA A 181 -3.77 -23.65 17.69
CA ALA A 181 -4.67 -22.58 18.12
C ALA A 181 -6.09 -22.75 17.55
N ALA A 182 -6.23 -23.16 16.29
CA ALA A 182 -7.54 -23.50 15.71
C ALA A 182 -8.21 -24.67 16.44
N LEU A 183 -7.47 -25.75 16.68
CA LEU A 183 -7.99 -26.96 17.32
C LEU A 183 -8.44 -26.69 18.76
N ARG A 184 -7.69 -25.89 19.53
CA ARG A 184 -8.11 -25.46 20.88
C ARG A 184 -9.46 -24.73 20.87
N GLY A 185 -9.71 -23.94 19.84
CA GLY A 185 -10.96 -23.21 19.66
C GLY A 185 -12.11 -24.02 19.06
N GLY A 186 -11.87 -25.27 18.63
CA GLY A 186 -12.84 -26.04 17.86
C GLY A 186 -13.13 -25.45 16.47
N LEU A 187 -12.16 -24.73 15.91
CA LEU A 187 -12.26 -24.07 14.61
C LEU A 187 -11.92 -25.02 13.46
N ALA A 188 -12.40 -24.71 12.26
CA ALA A 188 -12.07 -25.50 11.07
C ALA A 188 -10.57 -25.38 10.73
N PRO A 189 -9.98 -26.38 10.04
CA PRO A 189 -8.56 -26.34 9.69
C PRO A 189 -8.20 -25.10 8.86
N MET A 190 -7.21 -24.33 9.32
CA MET A 190 -6.68 -23.18 8.58
C MET A 190 -5.83 -23.69 7.41
N GLN A 191 -6.28 -23.51 6.16
CA GLN A 191 -5.53 -24.02 5.00
C GLN A 191 -5.31 -23.03 3.85
N GLU A 192 -5.93 -21.85 3.88
CA GLU A 192 -5.84 -20.95 2.74
C GLU A 192 -5.08 -19.66 3.07
N VAL A 193 -3.98 -19.46 2.34
CA VAL A 193 -3.36 -18.15 2.17
C VAL A 193 -4.07 -17.47 1.02
N ALA A 194 -4.57 -16.24 1.23
CA ALA A 194 -5.22 -15.50 0.16
C ALA A 194 -4.28 -15.37 -1.06
N HIS A 195 -4.84 -15.50 -2.27
CA HIS A 195 -4.07 -15.56 -3.51
C HIS A 195 -3.09 -14.38 -3.65
N GLY A 196 -1.80 -14.65 -3.80
CA GLY A 196 -0.75 -13.63 -3.93
C GLY A 196 -0.20 -13.09 -2.61
N LEU A 197 -0.55 -13.70 -1.47
CA LEU A 197 0.17 -13.49 -0.20
C LEU A 197 1.17 -14.62 0.05
N VAL A 198 2.21 -14.34 0.85
CA VAL A 198 3.27 -15.29 1.19
C VAL A 198 3.11 -15.71 2.65
N SER A 199 3.11 -17.02 2.92
CA SER A 199 2.87 -17.60 4.25
C SER A 199 3.85 -17.13 5.33
N HIS A 200 5.06 -16.74 4.93
CA HIS A 200 6.13 -16.27 5.82
C HIS A 200 6.29 -14.75 5.84
N ASP A 201 5.39 -14.00 5.21
CA ASP A 201 5.40 -12.53 5.26
C ASP A 201 5.13 -12.07 6.71
N PRO A 202 6.04 -11.28 7.33
CA PRO A 202 5.83 -10.76 8.68
C PRO A 202 4.60 -9.85 8.77
N LEU A 203 4.16 -9.24 7.66
CA LEU A 203 2.99 -8.39 7.59
C LEU A 203 1.75 -9.12 7.06
N LEU A 204 1.78 -10.46 7.00
CA LEU A 204 0.68 -11.26 6.42
C LEU A 204 -0.66 -10.93 7.07
N ARG A 205 -0.72 -10.90 8.40
CA ARG A 205 -1.97 -10.66 9.16
C ARG A 205 -2.50 -9.24 8.90
N ALA A 206 -1.60 -8.24 8.86
CA ALA A 206 -1.94 -6.87 8.53
C ALA A 206 -2.46 -6.70 7.09
N LYS A 207 -1.76 -7.29 6.11
CA LYS A 207 -2.19 -7.29 4.70
C LYS A 207 -3.52 -8.02 4.50
N THR A 208 -3.73 -9.12 5.23
CA THR A 208 -4.98 -9.88 5.23
C THR A 208 -6.14 -9.05 5.79
N PHE A 209 -5.90 -8.33 6.89
CA PHE A 209 -6.89 -7.42 7.46
C PHE A 209 -7.25 -6.26 6.51
N LEU A 210 -6.24 -5.63 5.89
CA LEU A 210 -6.49 -4.55 4.92
C LEU A 210 -7.27 -5.07 3.71
N LEU A 211 -6.94 -6.27 3.22
CA LEU A 211 -7.63 -6.85 2.07
C LEU A 211 -9.10 -7.13 2.40
N ALA A 212 -9.39 -7.67 3.59
CA ALA A 212 -10.76 -7.92 4.02
C ALA A 212 -11.58 -6.64 4.32
N SER A 213 -10.92 -5.56 4.75
CA SER A 213 -11.59 -4.32 5.17
C SER A 213 -11.69 -3.25 4.06
N THR A 214 -10.77 -3.26 3.10
CA THR A 214 -10.63 -2.20 2.08
C THR A 214 -10.50 -2.73 0.64
N CYS A 215 -10.46 -4.05 0.44
CA CYS A 215 -10.13 -4.68 -0.86
C CYS A 215 -8.73 -4.30 -1.40
N SER A 216 -7.82 -3.82 -0.55
CA SER A 216 -6.47 -3.43 -0.91
C SER A 216 -5.46 -3.94 0.11
N ARG A 217 -4.23 -4.21 -0.32
CA ARG A 217 -3.08 -4.54 0.56
C ARG A 217 -2.18 -3.34 0.81
N LEU A 218 -2.49 -2.23 0.15
CA LEU A 218 -1.69 -1.04 0.17
C LEU A 218 -1.89 -0.27 1.47
N ARG A 219 -0.84 0.41 1.92
CA ARG A 219 -0.88 1.38 3.00
C ARG A 219 -1.96 2.43 2.71
N PRO A 220 -2.88 2.68 3.64
CA PRO A 220 -3.88 3.74 3.48
C PRO A 220 -3.21 5.13 3.53
N VAL A 221 -3.55 6.01 2.59
CA VAL A 221 -2.74 7.21 2.25
C VAL A 221 -3.18 8.48 3.00
N SER A 222 -4.28 8.46 3.77
CA SER A 222 -4.86 9.72 4.26
C SER A 222 -5.49 9.69 5.66
N SER A 223 -5.22 10.79 6.37
CA SER A 223 -5.63 11.17 7.72
C SER A 223 -7.10 11.62 7.85
N PRO A 224 -7.74 11.52 9.03
CA PRO A 224 -7.41 10.63 10.14
C PRO A 224 -8.46 9.52 10.20
N ARG A 225 -7.97 8.28 10.16
CA ARG A 225 -8.71 7.05 10.47
C ARG A 225 -9.78 6.67 9.44
N GLU A 226 -9.35 5.82 8.52
CA GLU A 226 -10.17 5.36 7.40
C GLU A 226 -11.00 4.13 7.75
N ILE A 227 -10.58 3.31 8.73
CA ILE A 227 -11.24 2.03 9.05
C ILE A 227 -11.90 2.12 10.42
N LYS A 228 -13.24 2.12 10.43
CA LYS A 228 -14.04 2.18 11.65
C LYS A 228 -14.29 0.79 12.20
N ILE A 229 -13.76 0.48 13.38
CA ILE A 229 -14.03 -0.74 14.13
C ILE A 229 -15.10 -0.43 15.18
N GLN A 230 -16.30 -0.98 14.99
CA GLN A 230 -17.39 -0.90 15.96
C GLN A 230 -17.53 -2.24 16.67
N LEU A 231 -17.47 -2.19 17.99
CA LEU A 231 -17.67 -3.35 18.87
C LEU A 231 -19.04 -3.22 19.55
N SER A 232 -19.83 -4.29 19.55
CA SER A 232 -21.13 -4.36 20.23
C SER A 232 -21.22 -5.62 21.09
N VAL A 233 -21.50 -5.46 22.37
CA VAL A 233 -21.63 -6.54 23.35
C VAL A 233 -23.06 -7.06 23.44
N ASN A 234 -24.04 -6.19 23.14
CA ASN A 234 -25.47 -6.51 23.26
C ASN A 234 -26.20 -6.72 21.91
N GLY A 235 -25.49 -6.59 20.79
CA GLY A 235 -26.09 -6.72 19.45
C GLY A 235 -26.19 -8.15 18.90
N ALA A 236 -25.64 -9.15 19.58
CA ALA A 236 -25.66 -10.53 19.12
C ALA A 236 -27.03 -11.17 19.40
N ASN A 237 -27.79 -11.49 18.35
CA ASN A 237 -28.92 -12.41 18.52
C ASN A 237 -28.36 -13.80 18.89
N PRO A 238 -28.94 -14.51 19.88
CA PRO A 238 -28.45 -15.83 20.30
C PRO A 238 -28.43 -16.89 19.19
N THR A 239 -29.10 -16.61 18.07
CA THR A 239 -29.19 -17.46 16.87
C THR A 239 -28.11 -17.17 15.82
N ASP A 240 -27.34 -16.08 15.93
CA ASP A 240 -26.30 -15.69 14.97
C ASP A 240 -24.94 -16.33 15.27
N VAL A 241 -24.95 -17.66 15.43
CA VAL A 241 -23.71 -18.45 15.49
C VAL A 241 -23.04 -18.37 14.10
N GLY A 242 -21.82 -17.83 14.03
CA GLY A 242 -21.05 -17.69 12.78
C GLY A 242 -21.15 -16.32 12.07
N LYS A 243 -21.74 -15.29 12.69
CA LYS A 243 -21.75 -13.90 12.18
C LYS A 243 -21.16 -12.90 13.18
N GLU A 244 -20.05 -13.29 13.80
CA GLU A 244 -19.42 -12.50 14.86
C GLU A 244 -18.70 -11.26 14.32
N ILE A 245 -18.32 -11.24 13.03
CA ILE A 245 -17.74 -10.07 12.36
C ILE A 245 -18.46 -9.79 11.04
N VAL A 246 -18.78 -8.53 10.80
CA VAL A 246 -19.38 -8.03 9.56
C VAL A 246 -18.51 -6.93 8.98
N PHE A 247 -17.94 -7.20 7.80
CA PHE A 247 -17.17 -6.22 7.03
C PHE A 247 -18.08 -5.45 6.07
N ARG A 248 -18.09 -4.13 6.19
CA ARG A 248 -18.77 -3.19 5.29
C ARG A 248 -17.73 -2.33 4.58
N MET A 249 -17.17 -2.88 3.51
CA MET A 249 -16.01 -2.32 2.81
C MET A 249 -16.29 -0.97 2.14
N CYS A 250 -17.47 -0.78 1.54
CA CYS A 250 -17.88 0.51 0.97
C CYS A 250 -17.93 1.65 1.99
N PHE A 251 -18.03 1.31 3.28
CA PHE A 251 -18.03 2.26 4.39
C PHE A 251 -16.79 2.13 5.27
N ARG A 252 -15.82 1.30 4.85
CA ARG A 252 -14.61 0.95 5.61
C ARG A 252 -14.90 0.69 7.08
N LYS A 253 -15.97 -0.07 7.34
CA LYS A 253 -16.49 -0.31 8.68
C LYS A 253 -16.47 -1.80 8.99
N VAL A 254 -15.89 -2.17 10.12
CA VAL A 254 -15.87 -3.52 10.67
C VAL A 254 -16.76 -3.51 11.90
N MET A 255 -17.82 -4.30 11.90
CA MET A 255 -18.72 -4.45 13.05
C MET A 255 -18.45 -5.81 13.69
N ILE A 256 -18.26 -5.83 14.99
CA ILE A 256 -17.86 -7.01 15.74
C ILE A 256 -18.84 -7.20 16.89
N TYR A 257 -19.42 -8.38 16.98
CA TYR A 257 -20.38 -8.76 18.00
C TYR A 257 -19.68 -9.62 19.06
N ILE A 258 -19.60 -9.12 20.29
CA ILE A 258 -18.94 -9.81 21.41
C ILE A 258 -19.89 -10.86 22.00
N THR A 259 -19.88 -12.05 21.40
CA THR A 259 -20.63 -13.21 21.88
C THR A 259 -20.02 -13.78 23.17
N PRO A 260 -20.78 -14.59 23.96
CA PRO A 260 -20.22 -15.28 25.12
C PRO A 260 -19.01 -16.15 24.80
N TRP A 261 -18.98 -16.77 23.62
CA TRP A 261 -17.82 -17.54 23.16
C TRP A 261 -16.61 -16.63 22.89
N LEU A 262 -16.82 -15.49 22.21
CA LEU A 262 -15.73 -14.53 21.97
C LEU A 262 -15.19 -13.97 23.30
N LYS A 263 -16.05 -13.72 24.29
CA LYS A 263 -15.61 -13.32 25.64
C LYS A 263 -14.64 -14.32 26.27
N ASN A 264 -14.91 -15.62 26.11
CA ASN A 264 -14.06 -16.67 26.70
C ASN A 264 -12.69 -16.75 26.03
N ILE A 265 -12.60 -16.64 24.71
CA ILE A 265 -11.30 -16.71 24.02
C ILE A 265 -10.49 -15.42 24.18
N LEU A 266 -11.13 -14.27 24.39
CA LEU A 266 -10.44 -13.00 24.64
C LEU A 266 -9.63 -13.01 25.94
N VAL A 267 -10.09 -13.78 26.94
CA VAL A 267 -9.46 -13.92 28.25
C VAL A 267 -8.60 -15.18 28.38
N GLU A 268 -8.32 -15.87 27.26
CA GLU A 268 -7.40 -17.01 27.24
C GLU A 268 -6.03 -16.60 27.81
N ASP A 269 -5.50 -17.38 28.75
CA ASP A 269 -4.16 -17.17 29.29
C ASP A 269 -3.12 -17.57 28.24
N THR A 270 -2.21 -16.66 27.90
CA THR A 270 -1.08 -16.95 27.02
C THR A 270 0.11 -17.40 27.85
N HIS A 271 0.64 -18.60 27.58
CA HIS A 271 1.82 -19.11 28.27
C HIS A 271 3.13 -18.48 27.76
N SER A 272 3.13 -17.99 26.53
CA SER A 272 4.24 -17.26 25.90
C SER A 272 3.73 -16.10 25.05
N PRO A 273 4.46 -14.97 24.96
CA PRO A 273 4.09 -13.84 24.10
C PRO A 273 4.11 -14.17 22.59
N ASP A 274 4.81 -15.23 22.19
CA ASP A 274 4.95 -15.66 20.78
C ASP A 274 3.97 -16.80 20.41
N GLU A 275 3.13 -17.25 21.34
CA GLU A 275 2.18 -18.34 21.11
C GLU A 275 0.89 -17.81 20.48
N ASP A 276 0.49 -18.41 19.37
CA ASP A 276 -0.80 -18.11 18.74
C ASP A 276 -1.96 -18.54 19.63
N THR A 277 -2.88 -17.60 19.85
CA THR A 277 -4.08 -17.78 20.65
C THR A 277 -5.25 -18.27 19.81
N VAL A 278 -6.29 -18.78 20.48
CA VAL A 278 -7.57 -19.10 19.83
C VAL A 278 -8.16 -17.85 19.17
N PHE A 279 -7.95 -16.66 19.75
CA PHE A 279 -8.34 -15.39 19.15
C PHE A 279 -7.65 -15.15 17.80
N ASP A 280 -6.35 -15.42 17.69
CA ASP A 280 -5.59 -15.23 16.45
C ASP A 280 -6.13 -16.13 15.34
N ALA A 281 -6.34 -17.41 15.66
CA ALA A 281 -6.93 -18.40 14.77
C ALA A 281 -8.33 -17.99 14.30
N TRP A 282 -9.19 -17.59 15.24
CA TRP A 282 -10.55 -17.14 14.94
C TRP A 282 -10.55 -15.91 14.03
N LEU A 283 -9.79 -14.87 14.38
CA LEU A 283 -9.78 -13.63 13.62
C LEU A 283 -9.24 -13.85 12.21
N TYR A 284 -8.16 -14.61 12.06
CA TYR A 284 -7.63 -14.97 10.74
C TYR A 284 -8.67 -15.68 9.88
N GLN A 285 -9.39 -16.66 10.45
CA GLN A 285 -10.43 -17.38 9.73
C GLN A 285 -11.56 -16.46 9.26
N GLN A 286 -12.01 -15.52 10.11
CA GLN A 286 -13.04 -14.53 9.74
C GLN A 286 -12.58 -13.65 8.56
N LEU A 287 -11.32 -13.24 8.55
CA LEU A 287 -10.74 -12.45 7.47
C LEU A 287 -10.68 -13.26 6.16
N VAL A 288 -10.24 -14.51 6.22
CA VAL A 288 -10.18 -15.41 5.04
C VAL A 288 -11.55 -15.66 4.43
N VAL A 289 -12.54 -15.98 5.26
CA VAL A 289 -13.93 -16.20 4.78
C VAL A 289 -14.46 -14.94 4.10
N CYS A 290 -14.19 -13.76 4.66
CA CYS A 290 -14.61 -12.50 4.05
C CYS A 290 -13.93 -12.25 2.69
N MET A 291 -12.67 -12.68 2.53
CA MET A 291 -11.95 -12.55 1.27
C MET A 291 -12.44 -13.51 0.17
N GLN A 292 -12.89 -14.72 0.51
CA GLN A 292 -13.38 -15.71 -0.46
C GLN A 292 -14.61 -15.25 -1.25
N GLY A 293 -15.38 -14.30 -0.70
CA GLY A 293 -16.47 -13.63 -1.42
C GLY A 293 -16.02 -12.80 -2.64
N PHE A 294 -14.71 -12.50 -2.77
CA PHE A 294 -14.14 -11.72 -3.87
C PHE A 294 -13.52 -12.56 -4.98
N THR A 295 -13.18 -13.82 -4.71
CA THR A 295 -12.49 -14.70 -5.67
C THR A 295 -13.42 -15.51 -6.57
N GLN A 296 -14.73 -15.28 -6.51
CA GLN A 296 -15.74 -15.95 -7.36
C GLN A 296 -16.26 -15.09 -8.54
N GLN A 297 -15.49 -14.08 -8.99
CA GLN A 297 -15.80 -13.34 -10.23
C GLN A 297 -14.76 -13.59 -11.31
#